data_AF-A0A945GQ27-F1
#
_entry.id   AF-A0A945GQ27-F1
#
_cell.length_a   1.000
_cell.length_b   1.000
_cell.length_c   1.000
_cell.angle_alpha   90.00
_cell.angle_beta   90.00
_cell.angle_gamma   90.00
#
_symmetry.space_group_name_H-M   'P 1'
#
loop_
_entity.id
_entity.type
_entity.pdbx_description
1 polymer ?
#
loop_
_entity_poly.entity_id
_entity_poly.type
_entity_poly.pdbx_seq_one_letter_code
_entity_poly.pdbx_strand_id
1 'polypeptide(L)'
;DPKRDPKKDPGDGLVKKDVDPDQIASLMASCRAGDREALVQLQAQDGTGAVLIDRTLTGLYDLAGSIEQKMIEGIHPQDLLGQEGIRRHVAVLRTELAGPEPSPLERLLVDRIVVAWLEVKRQDGFMAQFQETSFKQGEYYQRRHERAEKRFLQACKSLAQIRRLQGPMVQLNVADKQINVVAPGACLPKSG
;
A
#
# COMPACT_ATOMS: atom_id res chain seq x y z
N ASP A 1 16.59 -56.68 36.07
CA ASP A 1 15.25 -56.69 35.47
C ASP A 1 14.21 -56.31 36.50
N PRO A 2 13.14 -55.57 36.13
CA PRO A 2 13.10 -54.14 35.80
C PRO A 2 12.15 -53.41 36.78
N LYS A 3 12.24 -52.11 37.04
CA LYS A 3 11.67 -51.02 36.22
C LYS A 3 12.18 -49.71 36.81
N ARG A 4 12.91 -48.94 36.00
CA ARG A 4 13.26 -47.56 36.26
C ARG A 4 12.06 -46.74 35.77
N ASP A 5 11.28 -46.18 36.68
CA ASP A 5 10.21 -45.24 36.32
C ASP A 5 10.83 -44.05 35.58
N PRO A 6 10.39 -43.75 34.34
CA PRO A 6 10.93 -42.63 33.60
C PRO A 6 10.35 -41.34 34.17
N LYS A 7 11.29 -40.43 34.47
CA LYS A 7 11.16 -38.99 34.60
C LYS A 7 9.77 -38.43 34.22
N LYS A 8 9.18 -37.75 35.19
CA LYS A 8 8.22 -36.67 35.00
C LYS A 8 8.92 -35.56 34.20
N ASP A 9 8.84 -35.60 32.88
CA ASP A 9 9.20 -34.47 32.04
C ASP A 9 8.16 -33.35 32.26
N PRO A 10 8.54 -32.16 32.73
CA PRO A 10 7.67 -31.00 32.76
C PRO A 10 7.65 -30.38 31.36
N GLY A 11 7.11 -31.12 30.41
CA GLY A 11 7.07 -30.74 29.00
C GLY A 11 5.65 -30.78 28.47
N ASP A 12 4.75 -29.96 29.01
CA ASP A 12 3.50 -29.64 28.28
C ASP A 12 2.83 -28.33 28.73
N GLY A 13 3.66 -27.32 29.02
CA GLY A 13 3.22 -26.02 29.54
C GLY A 13 3.22 -24.89 28.51
N LEU A 14 3.19 -25.18 27.22
CA LEU A 14 3.09 -24.15 26.17
C LEU A 14 2.05 -24.57 25.14
N VAL A 15 0.80 -24.67 25.58
CA VAL A 15 -0.34 -24.47 24.69
C VAL A 15 -0.21 -23.05 24.15
N LYS A 16 0.42 -22.91 22.97
CA LYS A 16 0.23 -21.70 22.16
C LYS A 16 -1.28 -21.65 21.93
N LYS A 17 -1.98 -20.74 22.62
CA LYS A 17 -3.39 -20.47 22.33
C LYS A 17 -3.40 -20.03 20.88
N ASP A 18 -3.86 -20.91 20.00
CA ASP A 18 -4.20 -20.54 18.63
C ASP A 18 -5.17 -19.37 18.74
N VAL A 19 -4.72 -18.21 18.28
CA VAL A 19 -5.52 -16.99 18.37
C VAL A 19 -6.64 -17.11 17.34
N ASP A 20 -7.88 -17.13 17.82
CA ASP A 20 -9.07 -17.25 17.00
C ASP A 20 -9.24 -16.00 16.12
N PRO A 21 -9.17 -16.13 14.77
CA PRO A 21 -9.35 -15.01 13.85
C PRO A 21 -10.70 -14.29 14.01
N ASP A 22 -11.76 -15.03 14.37
CA ASP A 22 -13.11 -14.46 14.54
C ASP A 22 -13.18 -13.60 15.81
N GLN A 23 -12.43 -13.98 16.85
CA GLN A 23 -12.31 -13.19 18.07
C GLN A 23 -11.58 -11.85 17.82
N ILE A 24 -10.49 -11.87 17.02
CA ILE A 24 -9.81 -10.64 16.60
C ILE A 24 -10.76 -9.77 15.76
N ALA A 25 -11.51 -10.35 14.83
CA ALA A 25 -12.47 -9.63 14.01
C ALA A 25 -13.55 -8.93 14.85
N SER A 26 -14.09 -9.62 15.86
CA SER A 26 -15.05 -9.05 16.80
C SER A 26 -14.46 -7.92 17.64
N LEU A 27 -13.23 -8.08 18.15
CA LEU A 27 -12.53 -7.02 18.89
C LEU A 27 -12.30 -5.78 18.02
N MET A 28 -11.89 -5.96 16.76
CA MET A 28 -11.74 -4.86 15.82
C MET A 28 -13.06 -4.12 15.54
N ALA A 29 -14.18 -4.85 15.43
CA ALA A 29 -15.50 -4.25 15.25
C ALA A 29 -15.90 -3.39 16.46
N SER A 30 -15.69 -3.89 17.68
CA SER A 30 -15.93 -3.12 18.92
C SER A 30 -15.01 -1.89 19.03
N CYS A 31 -13.73 -2.02 18.67
CA CYS A 31 -12.81 -0.87 18.61
C CYS A 31 -13.31 0.22 17.64
N ARG A 32 -13.82 -0.16 16.47
CA ARG A 32 -14.41 0.79 15.50
C ARG A 32 -15.65 1.50 16.03
N ALA A 33 -16.42 0.84 16.90
CA ALA A 33 -17.56 1.44 17.59
C ALA A 33 -17.15 2.36 18.76
N GLY A 34 -15.85 2.47 19.06
CA GLY A 34 -15.32 3.35 20.10
C GLY A 34 -15.11 2.69 21.46
N ASP A 35 -15.23 1.36 21.55
CA ASP A 35 -14.97 0.61 22.79
C ASP A 35 -13.47 0.62 23.13
N ARG A 36 -13.15 1.29 24.25
CA ARG A 36 -11.77 1.43 24.75
C ARG A 36 -11.27 0.17 25.44
N GLU A 37 -12.14 -0.64 26.04
CA GLU A 37 -11.73 -1.90 26.66
C GLU A 37 -11.37 -2.93 25.59
N ALA A 38 -12.14 -2.98 24.50
CA ALA A 38 -11.79 -3.77 23.32
C ALA A 38 -10.42 -3.35 22.75
N LEU A 39 -10.09 -2.05 22.74
CA LEU A 39 -8.79 -1.57 22.28
C LEU A 39 -7.64 -2.06 23.16
N VAL A 40 -7.80 -2.05 24.49
CA VAL A 40 -6.81 -2.58 25.42
C VAL A 40 -6.61 -4.10 25.21
N GLN A 41 -7.70 -4.84 24.98
CA GLN A 41 -7.64 -6.27 24.70
C GLN A 41 -6.99 -6.58 23.35
N LEU A 42 -7.19 -5.72 22.34
CA LEU A 42 -6.53 -5.81 21.04
C LEU A 42 -5.02 -5.52 21.17
N GLN A 43 -4.64 -4.50 21.95
CA GLN A 43 -3.24 -4.13 22.20
C GLN A 43 -2.45 -5.18 23.01
N ALA A 44 -3.14 -5.98 23.83
CA ALA A 44 -2.55 -7.03 24.64
C ALA A 44 -2.27 -8.33 23.85
N GLN A 45 -2.68 -8.43 22.58
CA GLN A 45 -2.42 -9.61 21.76
C GLN A 45 -0.93 -9.70 21.36
N ASP A 46 -0.37 -10.90 21.44
CA ASP A 46 1.01 -11.21 21.07
C ASP A 46 1.06 -12.35 20.03
N GLY A 47 2.27 -12.68 19.55
CA GLY A 47 2.51 -13.78 18.62
C GLY A 47 1.65 -13.72 17.34
N THR A 48 0.92 -14.79 17.06
CA THR A 48 0.03 -14.91 15.90
C THR A 48 -1.07 -13.85 15.90
N GLY A 49 -1.56 -13.45 17.08
CA GLY A 49 -2.56 -12.41 17.23
C GLY A 49 -2.03 -11.04 16.82
N ALA A 50 -0.80 -10.71 17.25
CA ALA A 50 -0.13 -9.48 16.83
C ALA A 50 0.13 -9.43 15.31
N VAL A 51 0.47 -10.55 14.67
CA VAL A 51 0.66 -10.62 13.21
C VAL A 51 -0.67 -10.46 12.45
N LEU A 52 -1.75 -11.09 12.93
CA LEU A 52 -3.09 -10.93 12.36
C LEU A 52 -3.57 -9.48 12.50
N ILE A 53 -3.34 -8.88 13.65
CA ILE A 53 -3.64 -7.48 13.94
C ILE A 53 -2.79 -6.57 13.07
N ASP A 54 -1.48 -6.78 12.95
CA ASP A 54 -0.64 -5.91 12.13
C ASP A 54 -1.01 -6.00 10.65
N ARG A 55 -1.33 -7.20 10.14
CA ARG A 55 -1.82 -7.39 8.77
C ARG A 55 -3.18 -6.73 8.52
N THR A 56 -4.10 -6.80 9.47
CA THR A 56 -5.45 -6.21 9.34
C THR A 56 -5.46 -4.71 9.63
N LEU A 57 -4.68 -4.26 10.62
CA LEU A 57 -4.45 -2.85 10.93
C LEU A 57 -3.70 -2.16 9.80
N THR A 58 -2.72 -2.79 9.15
CA THR A 58 -2.10 -2.23 7.94
C THR A 58 -3.15 -1.99 6.84
N GLY A 59 -4.16 -2.86 6.73
CA GLY A 59 -5.32 -2.65 5.85
C GLY A 59 -6.34 -1.60 6.36
N LEU A 60 -6.34 -1.27 7.65
CA LEU A 60 -7.16 -0.21 8.26
C LEU A 60 -6.47 1.17 8.21
N TYR A 61 -5.15 1.18 8.30
CA TYR A 61 -4.27 2.30 7.99
C TYR A 61 -4.06 2.47 6.49
N ASP A 62 -4.69 1.62 5.65
CA ASP A 62 -4.91 1.91 4.23
C ASP A 62 -5.96 3.03 4.09
N LEU A 63 -5.62 4.19 4.63
CA LEU A 63 -6.31 5.45 4.40
C LEU A 63 -6.40 5.71 2.90
N ALA A 64 -5.38 5.32 2.12
CA ALA A 64 -5.44 5.42 0.67
C ALA A 64 -6.59 4.57 0.09
N GLY A 65 -6.74 3.30 0.49
CA GLY A 65 -7.82 2.40 0.08
C GLY A 65 -9.21 2.84 0.53
N SER A 66 -9.35 3.32 1.77
CA SER A 66 -10.65 3.83 2.27
C SER A 66 -11.07 5.15 1.59
N ILE A 67 -10.12 6.05 1.30
CA ILE A 67 -10.37 7.26 0.51
C ILE A 67 -10.66 6.87 -0.95
N GLU A 68 -9.89 5.94 -1.52
CA GLU A 68 -10.09 5.39 -2.85
C GLU A 68 -11.52 4.87 -3.03
N GLN A 69 -11.98 4.00 -2.13
CA GLN A 69 -13.33 3.44 -2.20
C GLN A 69 -14.40 4.54 -2.18
N LYS A 70 -14.29 5.53 -1.28
CA LYS A 70 -15.22 6.67 -1.23
C LYS A 70 -15.14 7.55 -2.48
N MET A 71 -13.96 7.71 -3.08
CA MET A 71 -13.79 8.45 -4.32
C MET A 71 -14.44 7.72 -5.49
N ILE A 72 -14.25 6.40 -5.60
CA ILE A 72 -14.85 5.54 -6.63
C ILE A 72 -16.39 5.61 -6.55
N GLU A 73 -16.95 5.41 -5.35
CA GLU A 73 -18.38 5.57 -5.09
C GLU A 73 -18.86 6.98 -5.46
N GLY A 74 -18.06 8.01 -5.14
CA GLY A 74 -18.37 9.39 -5.48
C GLY A 74 -18.29 9.75 -6.97
N ILE A 75 -17.56 8.99 -7.78
CA ILE A 75 -17.49 9.19 -9.25
C ILE A 75 -18.68 8.50 -9.93
N HIS A 76 -19.00 7.27 -9.51
CA HIS A 76 -20.11 6.46 -10.05
C HIS A 76 -21.07 6.00 -8.95
N PRO A 77 -21.95 6.86 -8.39
CA PRO A 77 -22.75 6.49 -7.21
C PRO A 77 -23.69 5.29 -7.41
N GLN A 78 -24.21 5.08 -8.62
CA GLN A 78 -25.20 4.04 -8.93
C GLN A 78 -24.71 3.03 -9.99
N ASP A 79 -23.53 3.25 -10.58
CA ASP A 79 -22.97 2.42 -11.64
C ASP A 79 -21.91 1.47 -11.07
N LEU A 80 -22.36 0.30 -10.63
CA LEU A 80 -21.50 -0.73 -10.04
C LEU A 80 -20.45 -1.26 -11.02
N LEU A 81 -20.76 -1.30 -12.31
CA LEU A 81 -19.82 -1.76 -13.34
C LEU A 81 -18.70 -0.72 -13.53
N GLY A 82 -19.04 0.56 -13.56
CA GLY A 82 -18.08 1.66 -13.56
C GLY A 82 -17.19 1.66 -12.32
N GLN A 83 -17.77 1.44 -11.13
CA GLN A 83 -17.00 1.32 -9.89
C GLN A 83 -15.99 0.17 -9.93
N GLU A 84 -16.41 -1.02 -10.36
CA GLU A 84 -15.53 -2.19 -10.49
C GLU A 84 -14.44 -1.97 -11.57
N GLY A 85 -14.80 -1.32 -12.68
CA GLY A 85 -13.84 -0.94 -13.72
C GLY A 85 -12.73 -0.04 -13.17
N ILE A 86 -13.09 0.99 -12.40
CA ILE A 86 -12.10 1.89 -11.77
C ILE A 86 -11.24 1.12 -10.77
N ARG A 87 -11.85 0.28 -9.91
CA ARG A 87 -11.11 -0.51 -8.91
C ARG A 87 -10.04 -1.38 -9.55
N ARG A 88 -10.39 -2.10 -10.63
CA ARG A 88 -9.43 -2.92 -11.39
C ARG A 88 -8.36 -2.09 -12.05
N HIS A 89 -8.73 -0.96 -12.66
CA HIS A 89 -7.77 -0.09 -13.31
C HIS A 89 -6.76 0.48 -12.31
N VAL A 90 -7.23 0.91 -11.14
CA VAL A 90 -6.37 1.41 -10.07
C VAL A 90 -5.43 0.33 -9.54
N ALA A 91 -5.91 -0.90 -9.37
CA ALA A 91 -5.06 -2.02 -8.97
C ALA A 91 -3.94 -2.28 -9.99
N VAL A 92 -4.27 -2.30 -11.28
CA VAL A 92 -3.28 -2.45 -12.38
C VAL A 92 -2.29 -1.28 -12.38
N LEU A 93 -2.79 -0.05 -12.34
CA LEU A 93 -1.97 1.16 -12.33
C LEU A 93 -0.99 1.16 -11.14
N ARG A 94 -1.45 0.73 -9.97
CA ARG A 94 -0.61 0.61 -8.77
C ARG A 94 0.51 -0.42 -8.97
N THR A 95 0.21 -1.59 -9.52
CA THR A 95 1.20 -2.63 -9.81
C THR A 95 2.22 -2.17 -10.84
N GLU A 96 1.78 -1.57 -11.94
CA GLU A 96 2.65 -1.06 -13.01
C GLU A 96 3.57 0.05 -12.50
N LEU A 97 3.03 1.00 -11.73
CA LEU A 97 3.80 2.11 -11.20
C LEU A 97 4.76 1.67 -10.09
N ALA A 98 4.42 0.67 -9.27
CA ALA A 98 5.30 0.18 -8.22
C ALA A 98 6.52 -0.59 -8.77
N GLY A 99 6.32 -1.44 -9.77
CA GLY A 99 7.35 -2.35 -10.24
C GLY A 99 7.60 -3.52 -9.26
N PRO A 100 8.60 -4.37 -9.51
CA PRO A 100 8.78 -5.64 -8.81
C PRO A 100 9.25 -5.51 -7.36
N GLU A 101 10.11 -4.53 -7.06
CA GLU A 101 10.69 -4.34 -5.72
C GLU A 101 10.69 -2.85 -5.32
N PRO A 102 9.50 -2.24 -5.11
CA PRO A 102 9.42 -0.82 -4.76
C PRO A 102 10.00 -0.58 -3.37
N SER A 103 10.82 0.45 -3.22
CA SER A 103 11.23 0.96 -1.92
C SER A 103 10.02 1.49 -1.12
N PRO A 104 10.12 1.62 0.22
CA PRO A 104 9.01 2.14 1.04
C PRO A 104 8.50 3.52 0.58
N LEU A 105 9.40 4.40 0.14
CA LEU A 105 9.04 5.73 -0.34
C LEU A 105 8.35 5.67 -1.71
N GLU A 106 8.76 4.76 -2.59
CA GLU A 106 8.06 4.54 -3.86
C GLU A 106 6.64 4.04 -3.64
N ARG A 107 6.42 3.11 -2.70
CA ARG A 107 5.06 2.64 -2.36
C ARG A 107 4.14 3.79 -1.95
N LEU A 108 4.61 4.65 -1.03
CA LEU A 108 3.85 5.83 -0.60
C LEU A 108 3.56 6.81 -1.76
N LEU A 109 4.52 6.99 -2.67
CA LEU A 109 4.34 7.87 -3.83
C LEU A 109 3.39 7.27 -4.87
N VAL A 110 3.42 5.96 -5.08
CA VAL A 110 2.48 5.25 -5.96
C VAL A 110 1.05 5.39 -5.42
N ASP A 111 0.84 5.14 -4.13
CA ASP A 111 -0.47 5.31 -3.49
C ASP A 111 -0.98 6.75 -3.64
N ARG A 112 -0.07 7.73 -3.51
CA ARG A 112 -0.39 9.14 -3.73
C ARG A 112 -0.75 9.45 -5.18
N ILE A 113 -0.05 8.87 -6.15
CA ILE A 113 -0.35 9.03 -7.58
C ILE A 113 -1.75 8.49 -7.89
N VAL A 114 -2.08 7.30 -7.39
CA VAL A 114 -3.42 6.70 -7.55
C VAL A 114 -4.51 7.62 -7.01
N VAL A 115 -4.36 8.11 -5.78
CA VAL A 115 -5.35 9.02 -5.17
C VAL A 115 -5.49 10.31 -5.98
N ALA A 116 -4.37 10.89 -6.43
CA ALA A 116 -4.39 12.12 -7.22
C ALA A 116 -5.03 11.90 -8.61
N TRP A 117 -4.81 10.73 -9.23
CA TRP A 117 -5.44 10.36 -10.49
C TRP A 117 -6.96 10.24 -10.34
N LEU A 118 -7.45 9.58 -9.29
CA LEU A 118 -8.89 9.49 -8.98
C LEU A 118 -9.51 10.87 -8.79
N GLU A 119 -8.80 11.78 -8.13
CA GLU A 119 -9.28 13.15 -7.95
C GLU A 119 -9.41 13.90 -9.28
N VAL A 120 -8.43 13.75 -10.18
CA VAL A 120 -8.52 14.30 -11.54
C VAL A 120 -9.73 13.72 -12.27
N LYS A 121 -9.93 12.38 -12.24
CA LYS A 121 -11.07 11.73 -12.91
C LYS A 121 -12.42 12.21 -12.36
N ARG A 122 -12.51 12.42 -11.05
CA ARG A 122 -13.69 13.02 -10.43
C ARG A 122 -13.94 14.44 -10.95
N GLN A 123 -12.90 15.27 -11.10
CA GLN A 123 -13.07 16.62 -11.64
C GLN A 123 -13.40 16.61 -13.14
N ASP A 124 -12.79 15.72 -13.93
CA ASP A 124 -13.13 15.51 -15.36
C ASP A 124 -14.63 15.20 -15.52
N GLY A 125 -15.13 14.26 -14.70
CA GLY A 125 -16.54 13.88 -14.70
C GLY A 125 -17.47 15.04 -14.31
N PHE A 126 -17.10 15.84 -13.31
CA PHE A 126 -17.87 17.04 -12.96
C PHE A 126 -17.91 18.05 -14.11
N MET A 127 -16.76 18.33 -14.73
CA MET A 127 -16.71 19.28 -15.84
C MET A 127 -17.54 18.82 -17.05
N ALA A 128 -17.60 17.52 -17.31
CA ALA A 128 -18.46 16.97 -18.35
C ALA A 128 -19.97 17.09 -18.07
N GLN A 129 -20.37 17.18 -16.79
CA GLN A 129 -21.78 17.31 -16.39
C GLN A 129 -22.30 18.75 -16.39
N PHE A 130 -21.41 19.75 -16.31
CA PHE A 130 -21.81 21.16 -16.29
C PHE A 130 -22.00 21.69 -17.71
N GLN A 131 -23.25 21.75 -18.18
CA GLN A 131 -23.62 22.42 -19.43
C GLN A 131 -24.05 23.89 -19.22
N GLU A 132 -24.63 24.21 -18.07
CA GLU A 132 -25.03 25.57 -17.69
C GLU A 132 -24.51 25.86 -16.28
N THR A 133 -23.54 26.77 -16.17
CA THR A 133 -22.98 27.18 -14.87
C THR A 133 -22.70 28.67 -14.88
N SER A 134 -22.84 29.33 -13.73
CA SER A 134 -22.45 30.74 -13.63
C SER A 134 -20.93 30.87 -13.82
N PHE A 135 -20.47 32.01 -14.35
CA PHE A 135 -19.03 32.25 -14.54
C PHE A 135 -18.20 31.96 -13.28
N LYS A 136 -18.70 32.36 -12.10
CA LYS A 136 -18.04 32.13 -10.80
C LYS A 136 -17.96 30.64 -10.43
N GLN A 137 -18.98 29.86 -10.72
CA GLN A 137 -18.97 28.41 -10.48
C GLN A 137 -18.01 27.71 -11.44
N GLY A 138 -18.02 28.10 -12.72
CA GLY A 138 -17.08 27.60 -13.73
C GLY A 138 -15.64 27.86 -13.31
N GLU A 139 -15.30 29.09 -12.91
CA GLU A 139 -13.96 29.44 -12.42
C GLU A 139 -13.56 28.63 -11.17
N TYR A 140 -14.50 28.41 -10.23
CA TYR A 140 -14.23 27.61 -9.03
C TYR A 140 -13.86 26.17 -9.35
N TYR A 141 -14.65 25.50 -10.20
CA TYR A 141 -14.41 24.11 -10.56
C TYR A 141 -13.19 23.95 -11.47
N GLN A 142 -12.96 24.89 -12.39
CA GLN A 142 -11.75 24.91 -13.21
C GLN A 142 -10.49 25.01 -12.33
N ARG A 143 -10.47 25.94 -11.35
CA ARG A 143 -9.34 26.04 -10.40
C ARG A 143 -9.17 24.78 -9.56
N ARG A 144 -10.27 24.11 -9.20
CA ARG A 144 -10.21 22.85 -8.45
C ARG A 144 -9.60 21.72 -9.31
N HIS A 145 -9.99 21.65 -10.58
CA HIS A 145 -9.44 20.73 -11.57
C HIS A 145 -7.92 20.97 -11.77
N GLU A 146 -7.50 22.20 -12.07
CA GLU A 146 -6.09 22.56 -12.24
C GLU A 146 -5.24 22.19 -11.01
N ARG A 147 -5.77 22.39 -9.80
CA ARG A 147 -5.09 22.01 -8.56
C ARG A 147 -4.97 20.50 -8.41
N ALA A 148 -5.97 19.72 -8.85
CA ALA A 148 -5.91 18.27 -8.84
C ALA A 148 -4.87 17.76 -9.84
N GLU A 149 -4.88 18.28 -11.06
CA GLU A 149 -3.91 17.94 -12.10
C GLU A 149 -2.47 18.29 -11.67
N LYS A 150 -2.25 19.48 -11.10
CA LYS A 150 -0.94 19.87 -10.55
C LYS A 150 -0.46 18.90 -9.48
N ARG A 151 -1.33 18.44 -8.59
CA ARG A 151 -0.98 17.47 -7.54
C ARG A 151 -0.64 16.11 -8.12
N PHE A 152 -1.38 15.66 -9.13
CA PHE A 152 -1.09 14.43 -9.86
C PHE A 152 0.28 14.48 -10.54
N LEU A 153 0.54 15.51 -11.35
CA LEU A 153 1.83 15.69 -12.03
C LEU A 153 3.00 15.82 -11.05
N GLN A 154 2.79 16.51 -9.93
CA GLN A 154 3.82 16.64 -8.90
C GLN A 154 4.14 15.29 -8.25
N ALA A 155 3.13 14.44 -8.00
CA ALA A 155 3.36 13.10 -7.44
C ALA A 155 4.14 12.20 -8.42
N CYS A 156 3.77 12.23 -9.71
CA CYS A 156 4.51 11.53 -10.76
C CYS A 156 5.97 12.00 -10.84
N LYS A 157 6.19 13.32 -10.79
CA LYS A 157 7.53 13.92 -10.78
C LYS A 157 8.34 13.48 -9.56
N SER A 158 7.72 13.43 -8.38
CA SER A 158 8.38 12.97 -7.16
C SER A 158 8.79 11.50 -7.26
N LEU A 159 7.94 10.61 -7.79
CA LEU A 159 8.31 9.21 -8.01
C LEU A 159 9.49 9.07 -8.97
N ALA A 160 9.45 9.78 -10.10
CA ALA A 160 10.56 9.81 -11.05
C ALA A 160 11.85 10.36 -10.45
N GLN A 161 11.75 11.39 -9.60
CA GLN A 161 12.89 11.97 -8.90
C GLN A 161 13.51 10.98 -7.91
N ILE A 162 12.71 10.27 -7.11
CA ILE A 162 13.19 9.25 -6.19
C ILE A 162 13.91 8.13 -6.94
N ARG A 163 13.31 7.61 -8.02
CA ARG A 163 13.95 6.60 -8.87
C ARG A 163 15.28 7.06 -9.47
N ARG A 164 15.35 8.32 -9.89
CA ARG A 164 16.60 8.90 -10.40
C ARG A 164 17.67 9.01 -9.31
N LEU A 165 17.29 9.37 -8.08
CA LEU A 165 18.19 9.43 -6.94
C LEU A 165 18.62 8.03 -6.46
N GLN A 166 17.76 7.03 -6.65
CA GLN A 166 18.01 5.61 -6.42
C GLN A 166 18.65 4.90 -7.63
N GLY A 167 19.20 5.64 -8.60
CA GLY A 167 19.99 5.08 -9.70
C GLY A 167 21.07 4.10 -9.21
N PRO A 168 21.68 3.30 -10.09
CA PRO A 168 22.51 2.16 -9.68
C PRO A 168 23.47 2.59 -8.58
N MET A 169 23.43 1.90 -7.45
CA MET A 169 24.33 2.10 -6.32
C MET A 169 25.78 1.94 -6.82
N VAL A 170 26.35 3.01 -7.38
CA VAL A 170 27.79 3.12 -7.52
C VAL A 170 28.26 3.46 -6.11
N GLN A 171 28.56 2.42 -5.34
CA GLN A 171 29.33 2.57 -4.10
C GLN A 171 30.71 3.11 -4.49
N LEU A 172 30.82 4.44 -4.52
CA LEU A 172 32.08 5.13 -4.67
C LEU A 172 32.74 5.08 -3.28
N ASN A 173 33.45 3.99 -3.01
CA ASN A 173 34.38 3.92 -1.89
C ASN A 173 35.48 4.96 -2.16
N VAL A 174 35.33 6.16 -1.60
CA VAL A 174 36.41 7.16 -1.51
C VAL A 174 37.29 6.78 -0.33
N ALA A 175 37.90 5.60 -0.43
CA ALA A 175 39.04 5.13 0.34
C ALA A 175 39.57 3.87 -0.37
N ASP A 176 40.69 4.06 -1.07
CA ASP A 176 41.57 3.06 -1.69
C ASP A 176 40.99 2.15 -2.78
N LYS A 177 41.03 2.71 -4.00
CA LYS A 177 41.19 2.07 -5.32
C LYS A 177 41.12 0.53 -5.33
N GLN A 178 40.02 -0.01 -5.84
CA GLN A 178 40.04 -1.02 -6.91
C GLN A 178 38.66 -1.17 -7.57
N ILE A 179 38.67 -1.34 -8.89
CA ILE A 179 37.52 -1.42 -9.77
C ILE A 179 37.33 -2.90 -10.14
N ASN A 180 36.15 -3.48 -9.86
CA ASN A 180 35.72 -4.73 -10.47
C ASN A 180 34.50 -4.45 -11.36
N VAL A 181 34.69 -4.53 -12.67
CA VAL A 181 33.59 -4.59 -13.64
C VAL A 181 33.44 -6.04 -14.05
N VAL A 182 32.31 -6.67 -13.70
CA VAL A 182 31.87 -7.90 -14.35
C VAL A 182 30.84 -7.49 -15.41
N ALA A 183 31.27 -7.48 -16.67
CA ALA A 183 30.35 -7.42 -17.80
C ALA A 183 29.80 -8.84 -18.07
N PRO A 184 28.50 -9.01 -18.34
CA PRO A 184 27.98 -10.28 -18.83
C PRO A 184 28.29 -10.39 -20.32
N GLY A 185 29.23 -11.27 -20.65
CA GLY A 185 29.66 -11.50 -22.03
C GLY A 185 30.52 -12.75 -22.13
N ALA A 186 29.98 -13.90 -21.71
CA ALA A 186 30.61 -15.19 -21.93
C ALA A 186 30.54 -15.54 -23.43
N CYS A 187 31.68 -15.53 -24.10
CA CYS A 187 31.91 -16.33 -25.30
C CYS A 187 33.36 -16.82 -25.26
N LEU A 188 33.55 -18.10 -24.89
CA LEU A 188 34.85 -18.78 -24.92
C LEU A 188 35.21 -19.13 -26.37
N PRO A 189 36.42 -18.83 -26.86
CA PRO A 189 36.90 -19.37 -28.12
C PRO A 189 37.33 -20.83 -27.98
N LYS A 190 37.11 -21.59 -29.06
CA LYS A 190 37.34 -23.03 -29.20
C LYS A 190 38.82 -23.40 -29.10
N SER A 191 39.07 -24.56 -28.51
CA SER A 191 40.36 -25.24 -28.39
C SER A 191 41.02 -25.48 -29.76
N GLY A 192 42.31 -25.19 -29.83
CA GLY A 192 43.28 -25.64 -30.82
C GLY A 192 44.61 -25.88 -30.13
#